data_AF-A0A8D8MAG5-F1
#
_entry.id   AF-A0A8D8MAG5-F1
#
_cell.length_a   1.000
_cell.length_b   1.000
_cell.length_c   1.000
_cell.angle_alpha   90.00
_cell.angle_beta   90.00
_cell.angle_gamma   90.00
#
_symmetry.space_group_name_H-M   'P 1'
#
loop_
_entity.id
_entity.type
_entity.pdbx_description
1 polymer ?
#
loop_
_entity_poly.entity_id
_entity_poly.type
_entity_poly.pdbx_seq_one_letter_code
_entity_poly.pdbx_strand_id
1 'polypeptide(L)'
;MSSSIVENNSSVLLSTVKVVSTVCKGRSHELRLLLDSGSESNFLTEQSVRSLGLQVTKVPTSVQGICGTSSPVKGKVDFQFKSRFDENIKFSVKALVVSKISDNLPLHPVRTECLTHLKNVLLSDNEFNVSKPVDGILGAHMFSILLESGKIVGCENCPVAVNTTLGYTVMGGKSCVNPIQHNYFCGLINNPLENSLEHSMKKFMEIEDVPMATVCKPEDTICESMFKESFSRTDSGRFEVS
;
A
#
# COMPACT_ATOMS: atom_id res chain seq x y z
N MET A 1 2.69 -23.26 40.11
CA MET A 1 1.90 -22.11 39.63
C MET A 1 2.73 -21.42 38.56
N SER A 2 2.49 -21.72 37.27
CA SER A 2 3.14 -21.01 36.17
C SER A 2 2.42 -19.68 35.97
N SER A 3 3.07 -18.57 36.34
CA SER A 3 2.61 -17.24 35.96
C SER A 3 2.80 -17.10 34.45
N SER A 4 1.72 -17.27 33.69
CA SER A 4 1.68 -16.90 32.28
C SER A 4 1.90 -15.40 32.20
N ILE A 5 3.06 -14.98 31.70
CA ILE A 5 3.31 -13.60 31.33
C ILE A 5 2.34 -13.32 30.19
N VAL A 6 1.28 -12.55 30.47
CA VAL A 6 0.44 -11.98 29.42
C VAL A 6 1.32 -10.95 28.72
N GLU A 7 1.90 -11.32 27.57
CA GLU A 7 2.54 -10.33 26.70
C GLU A 7 1.49 -9.31 26.30
N ASN A 8 1.62 -8.11 26.88
CA ASN A 8 0.74 -7.01 26.59
C ASN A 8 1.09 -6.50 25.18
N ASN A 9 0.34 -6.98 24.18
CA ASN A 9 0.50 -6.59 22.78
C ASN A 9 0.46 -5.07 22.65
N SER A 10 1.58 -4.44 22.31
CA SER A 10 1.70 -2.98 22.25
C SER A 10 1.87 -2.51 20.81
N SER A 11 0.96 -1.68 20.32
CA SER A 11 1.07 -1.05 19.00
C SER A 11 1.79 0.29 19.12
N VAL A 12 2.79 0.50 18.26
CA VAL A 12 3.56 1.74 18.18
C VAL A 12 2.91 2.68 17.17
N LEU A 13 2.71 3.95 17.55
CA LEU A 13 2.18 4.95 16.63
C LEU A 13 3.26 5.40 15.64
N LEU A 14 2.86 5.53 14.38
CA LEU A 14 3.72 6.05 13.31
C LEU A 14 3.43 7.52 13.06
N SER A 15 4.48 8.27 12.72
CA SER A 15 4.44 9.70 12.47
C SER A 15 3.58 10.02 11.26
N THR A 16 2.34 10.43 11.51
CA THR A 16 1.41 10.89 10.46
C THR A 16 1.24 12.40 10.52
N VAL A 17 1.08 13.01 9.36
CA VAL A 17 0.91 14.46 9.18
C VAL A 17 -0.24 14.71 8.22
N LYS A 18 -0.98 15.80 8.41
CA LYS A 18 -1.99 16.23 7.45
C LYS A 18 -1.56 17.50 6.74
N VAL A 19 -1.68 17.48 5.43
CA VAL A 19 -1.28 18.58 4.54
C VAL A 19 -2.42 18.97 3.63
N VAL A 20 -2.37 20.18 3.10
CA VAL A 20 -3.38 20.66 2.16
C VAL A 20 -2.77 20.77 0.77
N SER A 21 -3.37 20.11 -0.21
CA SER A 21 -3.03 20.29 -1.62
C SER A 21 -4.08 21.15 -2.30
N THR A 22 -3.66 21.99 -3.25
CA THR A 22 -4.57 22.87 -4.00
C THR A 22 -4.79 22.28 -5.39
N VAL A 23 -6.06 22.05 -5.74
CA VAL A 23 -6.46 21.46 -7.01
C VAL A 23 -6.72 22.56 -8.05
N CYS A 24 -6.53 22.24 -9.34
CA CYS A 24 -7.01 23.06 -10.45
C CYS A 24 -8.52 23.33 -10.25
N LYS A 25 -8.91 24.61 -10.08
CA LYS A 25 -10.24 25.15 -9.65
C LYS A 25 -10.29 25.70 -8.21
N GLY A 26 -9.15 25.83 -7.52
CA GLY A 26 -9.07 26.54 -6.24
C GLY A 26 -9.69 25.81 -5.05
N ARG A 27 -10.06 24.53 -5.21
CA ARG A 27 -10.48 23.68 -4.08
C ARG A 27 -9.25 23.10 -3.41
N SER A 28 -9.25 23.14 -2.09
CA SER A 28 -8.22 22.50 -1.27
C SER A 28 -8.66 21.09 -0.89
N HIS A 29 -7.72 20.15 -0.89
CA HIS A 29 -7.92 18.77 -0.42
C HIS A 29 -6.92 18.48 0.68
N GLU A 30 -7.42 18.01 1.81
CA GLU A 30 -6.58 17.54 2.90
C GLU A 30 -6.14 16.10 2.62
N LEU A 31 -4.85 15.83 2.81
CA LEU A 31 -4.24 14.52 2.63
C LEU A 31 -3.52 14.14 3.92
N ARG A 32 -3.62 12.87 4.28
CA ARG A 32 -2.93 12.30 5.43
C ARG A 32 -1.72 11.50 4.96
N LEU A 33 -0.52 11.94 5.29
CA LEU A 33 0.73 11.34 4.84
C LEU A 33 1.48 10.71 6.02
N LEU A 34 2.14 9.58 5.75
CA LEU A 34 3.12 9.00 6.66
C LEU A 34 4.47 9.72 6.45
N LEU A 35 5.07 10.18 7.53
CA LEU A 35 6.41 10.76 7.54
C LEU A 35 7.40 9.65 7.86
N ASP A 36 8.18 9.22 6.86
CA ASP A 36 8.99 8.00 6.93
C ASP A 36 10.45 8.25 6.52
N SER A 37 11.36 8.19 7.50
CA SER A 37 12.80 8.29 7.26
C SER A 37 13.40 7.03 6.62
N GLY A 38 12.67 5.92 6.58
CA GLY A 38 13.10 4.66 5.96
C GLY A 38 12.79 4.57 4.45
N SER A 39 12.06 5.55 3.91
CA SER A 39 11.70 5.59 2.49
C SER A 39 12.60 6.54 1.71
N GLU A 40 13.29 6.05 0.67
CA GLU A 40 14.12 6.89 -0.21
C GLU A 40 13.29 7.90 -1.03
N SER A 41 12.10 7.47 -1.46
CA SER A 41 11.20 8.24 -2.32
C SER A 41 9.95 8.70 -1.58
N ASN A 42 9.27 9.71 -2.12
CA ASN A 42 7.91 10.05 -1.73
C ASN A 42 6.92 9.19 -2.52
N PHE A 43 5.78 8.90 -1.91
CA PHE A 43 4.73 8.08 -2.53
C PHE A 43 3.37 8.74 -2.40
N LEU A 44 2.52 8.54 -3.40
CA LEU A 44 1.09 8.83 -3.32
C LEU A 44 0.29 7.62 -3.80
N THR A 45 -0.86 7.40 -3.17
CA THR A 45 -1.80 6.40 -3.69
C THR A 45 -2.42 6.87 -5.01
N GLU A 46 -2.76 5.91 -5.87
CA GLU A 46 -3.52 6.18 -7.09
C GLU A 46 -4.84 6.90 -6.80
N GLN A 47 -5.50 6.59 -5.69
CA GLN A 47 -6.72 7.27 -5.26
C GLN A 47 -6.50 8.76 -4.96
N SER A 48 -5.43 9.09 -4.24
CA SER A 48 -5.09 10.48 -3.91
C SER A 48 -4.71 11.26 -5.17
N VAL A 49 -3.92 10.66 -6.08
CA VAL A 49 -3.56 11.25 -7.38
C VAL A 49 -4.80 11.58 -8.22
N ARG A 50 -5.75 10.63 -8.31
CA ARG A 50 -7.01 10.83 -9.04
C ARG A 50 -7.87 11.92 -8.41
N SER A 51 -7.99 11.92 -7.07
CA SER A 51 -8.76 12.93 -6.33
C SER A 51 -8.21 14.35 -6.53
N LEU A 52 -6.89 14.47 -6.62
CA LEU A 52 -6.19 15.74 -6.85
C LEU A 52 -6.13 16.14 -8.33
N GLY A 53 -6.50 15.24 -9.26
CA GLY A 53 -6.38 15.48 -10.70
C GLY A 53 -4.95 15.69 -11.18
N LEU A 54 -3.96 15.07 -10.52
CA LEU A 54 -2.55 15.20 -10.90
C LEU A 54 -2.25 14.40 -12.17
N GLN A 55 -1.38 14.95 -13.02
CA GLN A 55 -0.96 14.29 -14.25
C GLN A 55 0.15 13.28 -13.97
N VAL A 56 -0.11 12.01 -14.30
CA VAL A 56 0.84 10.91 -14.10
C VAL A 56 1.75 10.76 -15.31
N THR A 57 3.05 10.90 -15.09
CA THR A 57 4.07 10.57 -16.08
C THR A 57 4.50 9.12 -15.90
N LYS A 58 4.35 8.29 -16.93
CA LYS A 58 4.78 6.88 -16.88
C LYS A 58 6.29 6.77 -16.76
N VAL A 59 6.77 5.91 -15.87
CA VAL A 59 8.19 5.59 -15.70
C VAL A 59 8.36 4.07 -15.53
N PRO A 60 9.34 3.43 -16.19
CA PRO A 60 9.59 2.00 -16.04
C PRO A 60 10.40 1.72 -14.76
N THR A 61 9.73 1.76 -13.61
CA THR A 61 10.38 1.62 -12.30
C THR A 61 9.53 0.75 -11.37
N SER A 62 10.17 0.17 -10.36
CA SER A 62 9.52 -0.54 -9.26
C SER A 62 10.05 -0.04 -7.91
N VAL A 63 9.25 -0.22 -6.86
CA VAL A 63 9.66 0.01 -5.47
C VAL A 63 10.18 -1.30 -4.92
N GLN A 64 11.36 -1.27 -4.34
CA GLN A 64 11.92 -2.39 -3.58
C GLN A 64 11.61 -2.23 -2.11
N GLY A 65 11.30 -3.34 -1.47
CA GLY A 65 10.90 -3.43 -0.09
C GLY A 65 11.71 -4.35 0.77
N ILE A 66 11.27 -4.44 2.02
CA ILE A 66 11.79 -5.39 2.98
C ILE A 66 11.61 -6.81 2.42
N CYS A 67 12.61 -7.65 2.65
CA CYS A 67 12.72 -9.01 2.11
C CYS A 67 12.80 -9.10 0.57
N GLY A 68 13.25 -8.05 -0.12
CA GLY A 68 13.44 -8.08 -1.57
C GLY A 68 12.14 -8.07 -2.38
N THR A 69 11.02 -7.72 -1.73
CA THR A 69 9.73 -7.54 -2.40
C THR A 69 9.83 -6.41 -3.42
N SER A 70 9.28 -6.59 -4.62
CA SER A 70 9.31 -5.58 -5.68
C SER A 70 7.90 -5.35 -6.20
N SER A 71 7.47 -4.10 -6.23
CA SER A 71 6.14 -3.72 -6.73
C SER A 71 6.26 -2.65 -7.82
N PRO A 72 5.63 -2.82 -8.99
CA PRO A 72 5.70 -1.83 -10.06
C PRO A 72 5.04 -0.51 -9.65
N VAL A 73 5.65 0.62 -10.01
CA VAL A 73 4.99 1.92 -9.86
C VAL A 73 4.11 2.21 -11.06
N LYS A 74 3.02 2.95 -10.86
CA LYS A 74 2.13 3.38 -11.95
C LYS A 74 2.69 4.57 -12.73
N GLY A 75 3.64 5.29 -12.14
CA GLY A 75 4.26 6.46 -12.71
C GLY A 75 4.78 7.39 -11.64
N LYS A 76 4.95 8.66 -12.02
CA LYS A 76 5.47 9.74 -11.19
C LYS A 76 4.62 10.98 -11.37
N VAL A 77 4.45 11.75 -10.30
CA VAL A 77 3.72 13.02 -10.28
C VAL A 77 4.54 14.11 -9.60
N ASP A 78 4.32 15.35 -10.02
CA ASP A 78 4.71 16.53 -9.25
C ASP A 78 3.58 16.86 -8.27
N PHE A 79 3.90 16.86 -6.98
CA PHE A 79 2.95 17.03 -5.89
C PHE A 79 3.30 18.27 -5.07
N GLN A 80 2.35 19.18 -4.95
CA GLN A 80 2.49 20.38 -4.13
C GLN A 80 1.52 20.34 -2.96
N PHE A 81 2.02 20.71 -1.78
CA PHE A 81 1.22 20.77 -0.57
C PHE A 81 1.67 21.93 0.33
N LYS A 82 0.77 22.36 1.20
CA LYS A 82 1.00 23.42 2.19
C LYS A 82 0.65 22.94 3.60
N SER A 83 1.20 23.65 4.59
CA SER A 83 0.79 23.47 5.98
C SER A 83 -0.69 23.80 6.16
N ARG A 84 -1.32 23.13 7.12
CA ARG A 84 -2.68 23.46 7.58
C ARG A 84 -2.73 24.74 8.42
N PHE A 85 -1.58 25.16 8.96
CA PHE A 85 -1.50 26.23 9.95
C PHE A 85 -0.93 27.53 9.39
N ASP A 86 -0.13 27.46 8.32
CA ASP A 86 0.46 28.62 7.65
C ASP A 86 0.46 28.42 6.14
N GLU A 87 -0.23 29.29 5.42
CA GLU A 87 -0.32 29.21 3.96
C GLU A 87 0.99 29.53 3.25
N ASN A 88 1.95 30.17 3.92
CA ASN A 88 3.26 30.48 3.36
C ASN A 88 4.21 29.28 3.38
N ILE A 89 3.94 28.30 4.25
CA ILE A 89 4.70 27.06 4.32
C ILE A 89 4.18 26.12 3.22
N LYS A 90 4.96 26.00 2.14
CA LYS A 90 4.64 25.19 0.96
C LYS A 90 5.83 24.35 0.53
N PHE A 91 5.53 23.16 0.03
CA PHE A 91 6.52 22.22 -0.48
C PHE A 91 6.08 21.68 -1.83
N SER A 92 7.06 21.42 -2.70
CA SER A 92 6.86 20.75 -3.98
C SER A 92 7.80 19.56 -4.05
N VAL A 93 7.24 18.38 -4.27
CA VAL A 93 7.97 17.12 -4.28
C VAL A 93 7.60 16.30 -5.50
N LYS A 94 8.52 15.43 -5.92
CA LYS A 94 8.21 14.36 -6.85
C LYS A 94 7.81 13.11 -6.07
N ALA A 95 6.69 12.51 -6.43
CA ALA A 95 6.18 11.29 -5.79
C ALA A 95 5.95 10.17 -6.81
N LEU A 96 6.26 8.95 -6.41
CA LEU A 96 5.93 7.73 -7.14
C LEU A 96 4.48 7.32 -6.83
N VAL A 97 3.77 6.86 -7.86
CA VAL A 97 2.36 6.47 -7.72
C VAL A 97 2.27 4.97 -7.48
N VAL A 98 1.65 4.59 -6.36
CA VAL A 98 1.45 3.19 -5.95
C VAL A 98 -0.04 2.90 -5.75
N SER A 99 -0.45 1.63 -5.84
CA SER A 99 -1.87 1.26 -5.66
C SER A 99 -2.32 1.40 -4.21
N LYS A 100 -1.46 0.99 -3.27
CA LYS A 100 -1.70 1.01 -1.82
C LYS A 100 -0.37 1.19 -1.11
N ILE A 101 -0.39 1.85 0.03
CA ILE A 101 0.79 2.06 0.89
C ILE A 101 0.74 1.10 2.08
N SER A 102 -0.35 1.18 2.85
CA SER A 102 -0.53 0.44 4.09
C SER A 102 -1.98 0.07 4.30
N ASP A 103 -2.23 -0.77 5.30
CA ASP A 103 -3.51 -0.80 5.99
C ASP A 103 -3.72 0.49 6.80
N ASN A 104 -4.79 0.54 7.57
CA ASN A 104 -5.06 1.67 8.45
C ASN A 104 -3.91 1.89 9.44
N LEU A 105 -3.58 3.15 9.67
CA LEU A 105 -2.61 3.60 10.65
C LEU A 105 -3.32 4.54 11.64
N PRO A 106 -3.34 4.24 12.94
CA PRO A 106 -3.01 2.94 13.54
C PRO A 106 -3.95 1.84 13.04
N LEU A 107 -3.55 0.58 13.16
CA LEU A 107 -4.40 -0.56 12.78
C LEU A 107 -5.71 -0.57 13.60
N HIS A 108 -5.58 -0.28 14.90
CA HIS A 108 -6.70 -0.15 15.81
C HIS A 108 -6.76 1.25 16.41
N PRO A 109 -7.96 1.81 16.64
CA PRO A 109 -8.10 3.12 17.29
C PRO A 109 -7.42 3.15 18.66
N VAL A 110 -6.85 4.30 19.01
CA VAL A 110 -6.14 4.54 20.27
C VAL A 110 -6.93 5.46 21.17
N ARG A 111 -7.00 5.09 22.45
CA ARG A 111 -7.55 5.91 23.54
C ARG A 111 -6.58 7.04 23.89
N THR A 112 -7.08 8.27 23.90
CA THR A 112 -6.24 9.48 24.07
C THR A 112 -6.45 10.15 25.43
N GLU A 113 -7.34 9.65 26.28
CA GLU A 113 -7.73 10.26 27.55
C GLU A 113 -6.53 10.36 28.51
N CYS A 114 -5.63 9.38 28.46
CA CYS A 114 -4.40 9.32 29.26
C CYS A 114 -3.25 10.16 28.67
N LEU A 115 -3.39 10.69 27.45
CA LEU A 115 -2.34 11.46 26.75
C LEU A 115 -2.43 12.94 27.11
N THR A 116 -2.37 13.25 28.41
CA THR A 116 -2.55 14.62 28.92
C THR A 116 -1.49 15.59 28.44
N HIS A 117 -0.27 15.11 28.16
CA HIS A 117 0.83 15.90 27.59
C HIS A 117 0.59 16.33 26.14
N LEU A 118 -0.35 15.71 25.43
CA LEU A 118 -0.74 16.09 24.07
C LEU A 118 -1.92 17.07 24.03
N LYS A 119 -2.51 17.39 25.19
CA LYS A 119 -3.59 18.37 25.27
C LYS A 119 -3.06 19.76 24.89
N ASN A 120 -3.81 20.47 24.05
CA ASN A 120 -3.47 21.81 23.54
C ASN A 120 -2.18 21.86 22.70
N VAL A 121 -1.66 20.72 22.24
CA VAL A 121 -0.58 20.68 21.27
C VAL A 121 -1.16 20.86 19.87
N LEU A 122 -0.51 21.68 19.04
CA LEU A 122 -0.87 21.86 17.65
C LEU A 122 -0.45 20.64 16.82
N LEU A 123 -1.28 19.60 16.84
CA LEU A 123 -1.00 18.33 16.16
C LEU A 123 -1.21 18.45 14.64
N SER A 124 -0.22 18.00 13.86
CA SER A 124 -0.31 17.96 12.40
C SER A 124 -1.42 17.03 11.94
N ASP A 125 -1.46 15.80 12.49
CA ASP A 125 -2.58 14.89 12.33
C ASP A 125 -3.43 14.90 13.62
N ASN A 126 -4.56 15.62 13.58
CA ASN A 126 -5.52 15.67 14.68
C ASN A 126 -6.36 14.37 14.83
N GLU A 127 -6.21 13.42 13.91
CA GLU A 127 -6.87 12.12 13.91
C GLU A 127 -5.84 10.98 13.99
N PHE A 128 -4.63 11.24 14.51
CA PHE A 128 -3.56 10.25 14.64
C PHE A 128 -3.97 8.98 15.39
N ASN A 129 -4.99 9.08 16.25
CA ASN A 129 -5.52 7.99 17.06
C ASN A 129 -6.64 7.20 16.37
N VAL A 130 -7.13 7.64 15.22
CA VAL A 130 -8.23 7.01 14.49
C VAL A 130 -7.68 6.04 13.45
N SER A 131 -8.18 4.80 13.44
CA SER A 131 -7.78 3.79 12.45
C SER A 131 -8.30 4.17 11.06
N LYS A 132 -7.41 4.74 10.23
CA LYS A 132 -7.70 5.21 8.86
C LYS A 132 -6.48 5.00 7.95
N PRO A 133 -6.68 4.90 6.61
CA PRO A 133 -5.57 4.78 5.67
C PRO A 133 -4.75 6.08 5.61
N VAL A 134 -3.61 6.02 4.93
CA VAL A 134 -2.82 7.19 4.51
C VAL A 134 -2.86 7.34 3.00
N ASP A 135 -2.78 8.58 2.55
CA ASP A 135 -2.79 8.99 1.14
C ASP A 135 -1.42 8.90 0.48
N GLY A 136 -0.35 8.87 1.28
CA GLY A 136 1.01 9.03 0.79
C GLY A 136 2.09 8.81 1.85
N ILE A 137 3.34 8.82 1.40
CA ILE A 137 4.55 8.85 2.22
C ILE A 137 5.38 10.07 1.81
N LEU A 138 5.88 10.79 2.80
CA LEU A 138 6.99 11.72 2.66
C LEU A 138 8.27 11.00 3.10
N GLY A 139 9.19 10.82 2.17
CA GLY A 139 10.42 10.05 2.36
C GLY A 139 11.50 10.82 3.13
N ALA A 140 12.67 10.18 3.28
CA ALA A 140 13.78 10.62 4.12
C ALA A 140 14.26 12.05 3.85
N HIS A 141 14.28 12.48 2.59
CA HIS A 141 14.66 13.86 2.26
C HIS A 141 13.64 14.89 2.78
N MET A 142 12.34 14.60 2.64
CA MET A 142 11.32 15.48 3.21
C MET A 142 11.27 15.38 4.74
N PHE A 143 11.48 14.18 5.28
CA PHE A 143 11.61 13.97 6.72
C PHE A 143 12.65 14.90 7.34
N SER A 144 13.85 14.99 6.75
CA SER A 144 14.93 15.82 7.28
C SER A 144 14.68 17.32 7.16
N ILE A 145 13.94 17.76 6.14
CA ILE A 145 13.55 19.17 5.96
C ILE A 145 12.46 19.58 6.94
N LEU A 146 11.49 18.70 7.20
CA LEU A 146 10.32 19.01 8.01
C LEU A 146 10.59 18.92 9.51
N LEU A 147 11.57 18.12 9.92
CA LEU A 147 11.88 17.90 11.32
C LEU A 147 12.42 19.18 11.97
N GLU A 148 11.80 19.60 13.06
CA GLU A 148 12.23 20.77 13.83
C GLU A 148 12.78 20.37 15.20
N SER A 149 13.42 21.34 15.85
CA SER A 149 13.83 21.17 17.25
C SER A 149 12.58 21.16 18.14
N GLY A 150 12.49 20.15 19.01
CA GLY A 150 11.47 20.08 20.04
C GLY A 150 10.74 18.74 20.06
N LYS A 151 10.49 18.26 21.27
CA LYS A 151 9.63 17.10 21.53
C LYS A 151 8.86 17.31 22.81
N ILE A 152 7.62 16.83 22.83
CA ILE A 152 6.78 16.79 24.02
C ILE A 152 6.67 15.34 24.45
N VAL A 153 7.28 15.03 25.58
CA VAL A 153 7.41 13.68 26.12
C VAL A 153 6.41 13.52 27.27
N GLY A 154 5.60 12.47 27.20
CA GLY A 154 4.67 12.12 28.26
C GLY A 154 5.30 11.21 29.31
N CYS A 155 4.45 10.38 29.91
CA CYS A 155 4.85 9.30 30.80
C CYS A 155 5.78 8.28 30.12
N GLU A 156 6.37 7.38 30.91
CA GLU A 156 7.09 6.24 30.35
C GLU A 156 6.17 5.44 29.41
N ASN A 157 6.68 5.08 28.22
CA ASN A 157 5.92 4.38 27.17
C ASN A 157 4.70 5.14 26.61
N CYS A 158 4.50 6.42 26.95
CA CYS A 158 3.58 7.30 26.24
C CYS A 158 4.15 7.65 24.86
N PRO A 159 3.31 7.86 23.83
CA PRO A 159 3.75 8.42 22.56
C PRO A 159 4.32 9.83 22.74
N VAL A 160 5.21 10.23 21.84
CA VAL A 160 5.90 11.53 21.85
C VAL A 160 5.35 12.39 20.73
N ALA A 161 5.14 13.67 21.00
CA ALA A 161 4.89 14.67 19.96
C ALA A 161 6.23 15.23 19.50
N VAL A 162 6.58 15.08 18.23
CA VAL A 162 7.81 15.59 17.63
C VAL A 162 7.47 16.83 16.80
N ASN A 163 8.20 17.92 17.03
CA ASN A 163 7.95 19.17 16.33
C ASN A 163 8.33 19.06 14.85
N THR A 164 7.48 19.58 13.98
CA THR A 164 7.75 19.71 12.54
C THR A 164 7.20 21.02 12.03
N THR A 165 7.68 21.46 10.88
CA THR A 165 7.17 22.64 10.17
C THR A 165 5.67 22.53 9.79
N LEU A 166 5.08 21.32 9.87
CA LEU A 166 3.66 21.05 9.63
C LEU A 166 2.83 20.89 10.92
N GLY A 167 3.39 21.24 12.08
CA GLY A 167 2.84 20.97 13.41
C GLY A 167 3.41 19.70 14.04
N TYR A 168 3.05 19.41 15.28
CA TYR A 168 3.58 18.24 15.99
C TYR A 168 3.01 16.93 15.42
N THR A 169 3.88 16.01 15.03
CA THR A 169 3.47 14.63 14.68
C THR A 169 3.61 13.73 15.91
N VAL A 170 2.66 12.80 16.10
CA VAL A 170 2.67 11.87 17.23
C VAL A 170 3.25 10.54 16.78
N MET A 171 4.25 10.04 17.50
CA MET A 171 4.88 8.75 17.18
C MET A 171 5.38 8.03 18.44
N GLY A 172 5.65 6.74 18.32
CA GLY A 172 6.11 5.93 19.44
C GLY A 172 4.95 5.48 20.35
N GLY A 173 5.31 5.18 21.61
CA GLY A 173 4.36 4.73 22.63
C GLY A 173 4.03 3.24 22.56
N LYS A 174 3.83 2.62 23.72
CA LYS A 174 3.51 1.20 23.87
C LYS A 174 2.38 0.93 24.86
N SER A 175 2.30 1.69 25.96
CA SER A 175 1.50 1.29 27.14
C SER A 175 0.12 1.94 27.24
N CYS A 176 -0.15 3.00 26.47
CA CYS A 176 -1.44 3.69 26.43
C CYS A 176 -2.34 3.18 25.28
N VAL A 177 -1.81 2.25 24.49
CA VAL A 177 -2.46 1.68 23.31
C VAL A 177 -2.86 0.26 23.70
N ASN A 178 -4.14 0.01 23.93
CA ASN A 178 -4.66 -1.35 24.13
C ASN A 178 -5.21 -1.87 22.79
N PRO A 179 -4.38 -2.47 21.90
CA PRO A 179 -4.89 -3.08 20.69
C PRO A 179 -5.65 -4.37 21.02
N ILE A 180 -6.73 -4.62 20.30
CA ILE A 180 -7.56 -5.82 20.48
C ILE A 180 -6.93 -7.05 19.77
N GLN A 181 -6.01 -6.84 18.81
CA GLN A 181 -5.18 -7.85 18.13
C GLN A 181 -3.95 -7.17 17.48
N HIS A 182 -2.87 -7.91 17.19
CA HIS A 182 -1.61 -7.32 16.70
C HIS A 182 -1.21 -7.86 15.32
N ASN A 183 -1.20 -6.98 14.32
CA ASN A 183 -0.36 -7.13 13.12
C ASN A 183 0.70 -6.02 13.14
N TYR A 184 1.95 -6.34 12.84
CA TYR A 184 3.01 -5.34 12.71
C TYR A 184 2.90 -4.66 11.34
N PHE A 185 2.90 -3.32 11.32
CA PHE A 185 3.04 -2.60 10.07
C PHE A 185 4.48 -2.69 9.57
N CYS A 186 4.63 -3.16 8.33
CA CYS A 186 5.85 -3.09 7.55
C CYS A 186 5.54 -2.25 6.31
N GLY A 187 6.42 -1.32 5.95
CA GLY A 187 6.23 -0.26 4.94
C GLY A 187 5.77 -0.71 3.56
N LEU A 188 5.71 -2.01 3.29
CA LEU A 188 5.19 -2.60 2.07
C LEU A 188 4.43 -3.86 2.45
N ILE A 189 3.09 -3.78 2.40
CA ILE A 189 2.28 -4.99 2.50
C ILE A 189 2.40 -5.71 1.15
N ASN A 190 2.77 -6.98 1.27
CA ASN A 190 2.58 -8.02 0.27
C ASN A 190 1.38 -7.72 -0.63
N ASN A 191 1.62 -7.50 -1.93
CA ASN A 191 0.76 -8.25 -2.84
C ASN A 191 1.07 -9.71 -2.51
N PRO A 192 0.08 -10.57 -2.23
CA PRO A 192 0.31 -12.01 -2.25
C PRO A 192 0.73 -12.35 -3.69
N LEU A 193 2.03 -12.23 -3.96
CA LEU A 193 2.68 -12.60 -5.20
C LEU A 193 2.69 -14.12 -5.40
N GLU A 194 2.08 -14.89 -4.49
CA GLU A 194 1.63 -16.25 -4.79
C GLU A 194 0.66 -16.27 -5.98
N ASN A 195 -0.15 -15.22 -6.17
CA ASN A 195 -1.08 -15.19 -7.30
C ASN A 195 -0.42 -14.92 -8.65
N SER A 196 0.80 -14.37 -8.75
CA SER A 196 1.38 -14.09 -10.09
C SER A 196 1.94 -15.35 -10.74
N LEU A 197 2.58 -16.22 -9.95
CA LEU A 197 3.04 -17.53 -10.43
C LEU A 197 1.83 -18.44 -10.64
N GLU A 198 0.92 -18.56 -9.67
CA GLU A 198 -0.28 -19.38 -9.83
C GLU A 198 -1.17 -18.91 -10.98
N HIS A 199 -1.34 -17.60 -11.19
CA HIS A 199 -2.11 -17.10 -12.33
C HIS A 199 -1.41 -17.32 -13.67
N SER A 200 -0.08 -17.24 -13.71
CA SER A 200 0.69 -17.53 -14.93
C SER A 200 0.70 -19.03 -15.24
N MET A 201 0.85 -19.87 -14.22
CA MET A 201 0.73 -21.33 -14.32
C MET A 201 -0.69 -21.75 -14.70
N LYS A 202 -1.71 -21.14 -14.11
CA LYS A 202 -3.12 -21.40 -14.45
C LYS A 202 -3.42 -21.01 -15.89
N LYS A 203 -2.95 -19.85 -16.37
CA LYS A 203 -3.07 -19.47 -17.77
C LYS A 203 -2.29 -20.39 -18.71
N PHE A 204 -1.10 -20.84 -18.30
CA PHE A 204 -0.33 -21.80 -19.07
C PHE A 204 -1.08 -23.14 -19.20
N MET A 205 -1.63 -23.64 -18.09
CA MET A 205 -2.47 -24.84 -18.06
C MET A 205 -3.75 -24.68 -18.89
N GLU A 206 -4.42 -23.53 -18.82
CA GLU A 206 -5.62 -23.23 -19.65
C GLU A 206 -5.32 -23.18 -21.15
N ILE A 207 -4.07 -22.89 -21.55
CA ILE A 207 -3.63 -22.87 -22.96
C ILE A 207 -3.22 -24.28 -23.42
N GLU A 208 -2.61 -25.08 -22.54
CA GLU A 208 -2.22 -26.47 -22.82
C GLU A 208 -3.38 -27.46 -22.70
N ASP A 209 -4.43 -27.12 -21.95
CA ASP A 209 -5.63 -27.94 -21.85
C ASP A 209 -6.36 -27.99 -23.20
N VAL A 210 -6.34 -29.17 -23.82
CA VAL A 210 -7.17 -29.48 -24.97
C VAL A 210 -8.61 -29.52 -24.48
N PRO A 211 -9.55 -28.72 -25.04
CA PRO A 211 -10.94 -28.79 -24.63
C PRO A 211 -11.43 -30.23 -24.77
N MET A 212 -11.91 -30.83 -23.67
CA MET A 212 -12.66 -32.09 -23.77
C MET A 212 -13.83 -31.82 -24.71
N ALA A 213 -13.86 -32.54 -25.83
CA ALA A 213 -14.85 -32.39 -26.90
C ALA A 213 -16.24 -32.32 -26.28
N THR A 214 -16.75 -31.09 -26.14
CA THR A 214 -18.01 -30.84 -25.49
C THR A 214 -19.00 -30.67 -26.62
N VAL A 215 -19.75 -31.76 -26.84
CA VAL A 215 -20.78 -31.96 -27.86
C VAL A 215 -20.23 -32.36 -29.23
N CYS A 216 -20.20 -33.67 -29.50
CA CYS A 216 -20.11 -34.19 -30.87
C CYS A 216 -21.32 -33.70 -31.66
N LYS A 217 -21.11 -32.86 -32.66
CA LYS A 217 -22.15 -32.60 -33.65
C LYS A 217 -22.38 -33.87 -34.46
N PRO A 218 -23.58 -34.08 -35.05
CA PRO A 218 -23.81 -35.21 -35.95
C PRO A 218 -22.79 -35.26 -37.10
N GLU A 219 -22.36 -34.09 -37.57
CA GLU A 219 -21.31 -33.90 -38.58
C GLU A 219 -19.95 -34.44 -38.14
N ASP A 220 -19.57 -34.24 -36.87
CA ASP A 220 -18.31 -34.75 -36.32
C ASP A 220 -18.30 -36.28 -36.26
N THR A 221 -19.46 -36.88 -35.98
CA THR A 221 -19.62 -38.34 -35.96
C THR A 221 -19.50 -38.93 -37.36
N ILE A 222 -20.07 -38.26 -38.36
CA ILE A 222 -19.95 -38.64 -39.78
C ILE A 222 -18.48 -38.52 -40.21
N CYS A 223 -17.81 -37.41 -39.86
CA CYS A 223 -16.41 -37.19 -40.22
C CYS A 223 -15.47 -38.22 -39.56
N GLU A 224 -15.73 -38.58 -38.30
CA GLU A 224 -14.98 -39.64 -37.60
C GLU A 224 -15.24 -41.03 -38.20
N SER A 225 -16.48 -41.32 -38.61
CA SER A 225 -16.81 -42.58 -39.30
C SER A 225 -16.13 -42.68 -40.66
N MET A 226 -16.16 -41.61 -41.46
CA MET A 226 -15.46 -41.54 -42.75
C MET A 226 -13.96 -41.71 -42.56
N PHE A 227 -13.37 -41.05 -41.55
CA PHE A 227 -11.96 -41.24 -41.24
C PHE A 227 -11.66 -42.69 -40.87
N LYS A 228 -12.44 -43.32 -39.98
CA LYS A 228 -12.21 -44.74 -39.60
C LYS A 228 -12.36 -45.71 -40.76
N GLU A 229 -13.26 -45.43 -41.71
CA GLU A 229 -13.48 -46.27 -42.89
C GLU A 229 -12.43 -46.05 -43.98
N SER A 230 -12.00 -44.80 -44.19
CA SER A 230 -11.02 -44.45 -45.22
C SER A 230 -9.58 -44.51 -44.72
N PHE A 231 -9.32 -44.86 -43.46
CA PHE A 231 -7.99 -44.82 -42.86
C PHE A 231 -7.55 -46.21 -42.41
N SER A 232 -6.40 -46.63 -42.90
CA SER A 232 -5.71 -47.82 -42.39
C SER A 232 -4.23 -47.54 -42.17
N ARG A 233 -3.61 -48.33 -41.30
CA ARG A 233 -2.19 -48.24 -41.01
C ARG A 233 -1.51 -49.49 -41.55
N THR A 234 -0.56 -49.30 -42.44
CA THR A 234 0.23 -50.39 -43.03
C THR A 234 1.14 -51.02 -41.97
N ASP A 235 1.59 -52.25 -42.21
CA ASP A 235 2.50 -52.98 -41.30
C ASP A 235 3.86 -52.28 -41.09
N SER A 236 4.22 -51.35 -41.97
CA SER A 236 5.40 -50.48 -41.83
C SER A 236 5.18 -49.26 -40.93
N GLY A 237 3.97 -49.08 -40.39
CA GLY A 237 3.56 -47.97 -39.53
C GLY A 237 3.15 -46.70 -40.28
N ARG A 238 3.14 -46.71 -41.62
CA ARG A 238 2.67 -45.59 -42.46
C ARG A 238 1.15 -45.61 -42.59
N PHE A 239 0.57 -44.41 -42.63
CA PHE A 239 -0.85 -44.20 -42.78
C PHE A 239 -1.24 -44.18 -44.26
N GLU A 240 -2.32 -44.88 -44.60
CA GLU A 240 -2.86 -44.97 -45.95
C GLU A 240 -4.34 -44.56 -45.92
N VAL A 241 -4.73 -43.77 -46.93
CA VAL A 241 -6.11 -43.29 -47.08
C VAL A 241 -6.70 -43.97 -48.31
N SER A 242 -7.83 -44.66 -48.13
CA SER A 242 -8.55 -45.41 -49.18
C SER A 242 -9.44 -44.51 -50.02
#